data_AF-A0A917R6H8-F1
#
_entry.id   AF-A0A917R6H8-F1
#
_cell.length_a   1.000
_cell.length_b   1.000
_cell.length_c   1.000
_cell.angle_alpha   90.00
_cell.angle_beta   90.00
_cell.angle_gamma   90.00
#
_symmetry.space_group_name_H-M   'P 1'
#
loop_
_entity.id
_entity.type
_entity.pdbx_description
1 polymer ?
#
loop_
_entity_poly.entity_id
_entity_poly.type
_entity_poly.pdbx_seq_one_letter_code
_entity_poly.pdbx_strand_id
1 'polypeptide(L)' 'MTIQDTIAQLHQDITTAEDSGNEAAAAKLRRELETALRAAEDPDTGQQGAQ' A
#
# COMPACT_ATOMS: atom_id res chain seq x y z
N MET A 1 -13.55 -3.90 3.89
CA MET A 1 -12.20 -4.02 3.31
C MET A 1 -11.20 -3.86 4.45
N THR A 2 -10.27 -4.79 4.63
CA THR A 2 -9.24 -4.72 5.69
C THR A 2 -7.94 -4.17 5.12
N ILE A 3 -7.02 -3.71 5.96
CA ILE A 3 -5.68 -3.28 5.51
C ILE A 3 -4.95 -4.38 4.73
N GLN A 4 -5.18 -5.65 5.09
CA GLN A 4 -4.63 -6.81 4.38
C GLN A 4 -5.22 -6.97 2.97
N ASP A 5 -6.51 -6.69 2.79
CA ASP A 5 -7.17 -6.72 1.47
C ASP A 5 -6.61 -5.62 0.56
N THR A 6 -6.38 -4.41 1.09
CA THR A 6 -5.70 -3.32 0.38
C THR A 6 -4.29 -3.69 -0.04
N ILE A 7 -3.51 -4.34 0.83
CA ILE A 7 -2.15 -4.81 0.51
C ILE A 7 -2.18 -5.84 -0.63
N ALA A 8 -3.10 -6.80 -0.57
CA ALA A 8 -3.24 -7.82 -1.62
C ALA A 8 -3.60 -7.18 -2.98
N GLN A 9 -4.52 -6.21 -2.99
CA GLN A 9 -4.88 -5.47 -4.20
C GLN A 9 -3.68 -4.70 -4.77
N LEU A 10 -2.93 -3.99 -3.93
CA LEU A 10 -1.75 -3.23 -4.37
C LEU A 10 -0.68 -4.14 -4.99
N HIS A 11 -0.45 -5.34 -4.45
CA HIS A 11 0.45 -6.32 -5.06
C HIS A 11 0.00 -6.75 -6.46
N GLN A 12 -1.31 -6.98 -6.65
CA GLN A 12 -1.88 -7.34 -7.95
C GLN A 12 -1.74 -6.19 -8.96
N ASP A 13 -2.03 -4.96 -8.53
CA ASP A 13 -1.95 -3.78 -9.39
C ASP A 13 -0.50 -3.48 -9.80
N ILE A 14 0.47 -3.65 -8.87
CA ILE A 14 1.90 -3.54 -9.18
C ILE A 14 2.28 -4.56 -10.24
N THR A 15 1.89 -5.82 -10.06
CA THR A 15 2.19 -6.89 -11.03
C THR A 15 1.61 -6.57 -12.41
N THR A 16 0.37 -6.07 -12.45
CA THR A 16 -0.29 -5.66 -13.70
C THR A 16 0.41 -4.47 -14.36
N ALA A 17 0.85 -3.50 -13.57
CA ALA A 17 1.57 -2.33 -14.06
C ALA A 17 2.95 -2.71 -14.61
N GLU A 18 3.68 -3.62 -13.96
CA GLU A 18 4.95 -4.15 -14.43
C GLU A 18 4.79 -4.98 -15.71
N ASP A 19 3.77 -5.85 -15.77
CA ASP A 19 3.44 -6.64 -16.98
C ASP A 19 3.10 -5.74 -18.18
N SER A 20 2.40 -4.64 -17.92
CA SER A 20 2.08 -3.63 -18.94
C SER A 20 3.24 -2.70 -19.31
N GLY A 21 4.41 -2.85 -18.67
CA GLY A 21 5.58 -1.98 -18.86
C GLY A 21 5.40 -0.55 -18.32
N ASN A 22 4.41 -0.32 -17.46
CA ASN A 22 4.12 1.00 -16.89
C ASN A 22 4.87 1.21 -15.57
N GLU A 23 6.17 1.47 -15.69
CA GLU A 23 7.07 1.65 -14.55
C GLU A 23 6.66 2.82 -13.63
N ALA A 24 6.09 3.88 -14.19
CA ALA A 24 5.62 5.04 -13.42
C ALA A 24 4.44 4.67 -12.50
N ALA A 25 3.50 3.87 -13.01
CA ALA A 25 2.39 3.35 -12.21
C ALA A 25 2.90 2.37 -11.14
N ALA A 26 3.79 1.44 -11.50
CA ALA A 26 4.38 0.49 -10.56
C ALA A 26 5.13 1.20 -9.43
N ALA A 27 5.91 2.25 -9.73
CA ALA A 27 6.63 3.04 -8.74
C ALA A 27 5.68 3.76 -7.77
N LYS A 28 4.55 4.28 -8.26
CA LYS A 28 3.55 4.92 -7.42
C LYS A 28 2.86 3.91 -6.49
N LEU A 29 2.42 2.79 -7.05
CA LEU A 29 1.76 1.72 -6.29
C LEU A 29 2.68 1.11 -5.22
N ARG A 30 3.98 1.01 -5.49
CA ARG A 30 4.98 0.58 -4.48
C ARG A 30 5.05 1.52 -3.27
N ARG A 31 4.92 2.84 -3.46
CA ARG A 31 4.88 3.80 -2.34
C ARG A 31 3.58 3.68 -1.54
N GLU A 32 2.46 3.45 -2.23
CA GLU A 32 1.17 3.21 -1.57
C GLU A 32 1.22 1.91 -0.75
N LEU A 33 1.84 0.85 -1.30
CA LEU A 33 2.07 -0.41 -0.60
C LEU A 33 2.92 -0.22 0.67
N GLU A 34 4.03 0.52 0.60
CA GLU A 34 4.85 0.82 1.78
C GLU A 34 4.04 1.52 2.87
N THR A 35 3.18 2.47 2.49
CA THR A 35 2.30 3.18 3.43
C THR A 35 1.28 2.24 4.07
N ALA A 36 0.67 1.36 3.27
CA ALA A 36 -0.29 0.37 3.75
C ALA A 36 0.35 -0.66 4.69
N LEU A 37 1.59 -1.09 4.41
CA LEU A 37 2.36 -1.98 5.28
C LEU A 37 2.66 -1.33 6.63
N ARG A 38 3.12 -0.07 6.63
CA ARG A 38 3.35 0.68 7.89
C ARG A 38 2.07 0.83 8.71
N ALA A 39 0.94 1.11 8.06
CA ALA A 39 -0.36 1.21 8.73
C ALA A 39 -0.87 -0.15 9.25
N ALA A 40 -0.46 -1.27 8.64
CA ALA A 40 -0.77 -2.60 9.13
C ALA A 40 0.10 -2.99 10.33
N GLU A 41 1.35 -2.54 10.38
CA GLU A 41 2.28 -2.76 11.50
C GLU A 41 1.95 -1.91 12.72
N ASP A 42 1.45 -0.69 12.51
CA ASP A 42 1.10 0.25 13.57
C ASP A 42 -0.41 0.59 13.54
N PRO A 43 -1.28 -0.30 14.07
CA PRO A 43 -2.71 -0.04 14.13
C PRO A 43 -3.08 1.07 15.14
N ASP A 44 -2.13 1.55 15.94
CA ASP A 44 -2.35 2.49 17.06
C ASP A 44 -2.08 3.97 16.66
N THR A 45 -1.28 4.24 15.63
CA THR A 45 -1.01 5.63 15.17
C THR A 45 -2.16 6.30 14.43
N GLY A 46 -3.32 5.63 14.28
CA GLY A 46 -4.54 6.23 13.75
C GLY A 46 -5.24 7.20 14.70
N GLN A 47 -4.98 7.16 16.01
CA GLN A 47 -5.66 8.06 16.97
C GLN A 47 -4.95 8.15 18.32
N GLN A 48 -3.94 9.03 18.48
CA GLN A 48 -3.64 9.81 19.70
C GLN A 48 -2.27 10.50 19.61
N GLY A 49 -2.24 11.64 18.93
CA GLY A 49 -1.19 12.65 19.05
C GLY A 49 -1.77 13.94 19.66
N ALA A 50 -2.36 13.84 20.85
CA ALA A 50 -2.77 14.98 21.66
C ALA A 50 -2.51 14.64 23.13
N GLN A 51 -1.31 14.97 23.61
CA GLN A 51 -0.98 15.10 25.03
C GLN A 51 -0.08 16.32 25.20
#